data_AF-A0A932H8K2-F1
#
_entry.id   AF-A0A932H8K2-F1
#
_cell.length_a   1.000
_cell.length_b   1.000
_cell.length_c   1.000
_cell.angle_alpha   90.00
_cell.angle_beta   90.00
_cell.angle_gamma   90.00
#
_symmetry.space_group_name_H-M   'P 1'
#
loop_
_entity.id
_entity.type
_entity.pdbx_description
1 polymer ?
#
loop_
_entity_poly.entity_id
_entity_poly.type
_entity_poly.pdbx_seq_one_letter_code
_entity_poly.pdbx_strand_id
1 'polypeptide(L)'
;RKRHWQFQLGETFRNGVAEAEIVGGCLSILVTTLGTPYEISTAGKILFLEDIGEKPYRLERMLTHLKMAGKLDGISGLVLGSFINCEGEGERGLREIIQELFREAPYPVVSGLDAGHGEKNLLLPFGVKMRLDGNGGMLSLQESPLA
;
A
#
# COMPACT_ATOMS: atom_id res chain seq x y z
N ARG A 1 -25.15 8.13 -13.15
CA ARG A 1 -24.92 8.52 -11.74
C ARG A 1 -23.46 8.21 -11.40
N LYS A 2 -22.59 9.21 -11.27
CA LYS A 2 -21.19 9.01 -10.82
C LYS A 2 -21.25 8.45 -9.39
N ARG A 3 -20.89 7.18 -9.22
CA ARG A 3 -20.68 6.63 -7.87
C ARG A 3 -19.38 7.27 -7.38
N HIS A 4 -19.43 8.01 -6.28
CA HIS A 4 -18.21 8.52 -5.64
C HIS A 4 -17.60 7.32 -4.90
N TRP A 5 -16.61 6.67 -5.51
CA TRP A 5 -15.88 5.60 -4.86
C TRP A 5 -14.91 6.23 -3.87
N GLN A 6 -15.30 6.17 -2.60
CA GLN A 6 -14.53 6.67 -1.47
C GLN A 6 -14.44 5.56 -0.44
N PHE A 7 -13.23 5.29 0.01
CA PHE A 7 -12.94 4.29 1.02
C PHE A 7 -12.40 5.02 2.24
N GLN A 8 -13.05 4.78 3.37
CA GLN A 8 -12.48 5.13 4.67
C GLN A 8 -11.47 4.03 5.02
N LEU A 9 -10.27 4.43 5.39
CA LEU A 9 -9.18 3.57 5.85
C LEU A 9 -9.08 3.61 7.37
N GLY A 10 -8.20 2.77 7.91
CA GLY A 10 -7.95 2.62 9.35
C GLY A 10 -6.91 3.61 9.87
N GLU A 11 -5.67 3.15 10.03
CA GLU A 11 -4.62 3.89 10.72
C GLU A 11 -3.77 4.74 9.76
N THR A 12 -3.57 6.01 10.11
CA THR A 12 -2.60 6.88 9.45
C THR A 12 -1.26 6.81 10.16
N PHE A 13 -0.22 6.41 9.43
CA PHE A 13 1.17 6.44 9.90
C PHE A 13 1.86 7.74 9.50
N ARG A 14 1.51 8.29 8.33
CA ARG A 14 2.04 9.56 7.81
C ARG A 14 0.94 10.40 7.18
N ASN A 15 0.84 11.64 7.66
CA ASN A 15 -0.06 12.66 7.14
C ASN A 15 0.39 13.14 5.75
N GLY A 16 -0.51 13.82 5.04
CA GLY A 16 -0.27 14.33 3.69
C GLY A 16 -1.41 14.04 2.74
N VAL A 17 -1.35 14.60 1.54
CA VAL A 17 -2.32 14.37 0.47
C VAL A 17 -1.56 14.09 -0.82
N ALA A 18 -1.99 13.07 -1.54
CA ALA A 18 -1.42 12.71 -2.82
C ALA A 18 -2.53 12.39 -3.83
N GLU A 19 -2.33 12.78 -5.08
CA GLU A 19 -3.16 12.37 -6.20
C GLU A 19 -2.27 11.83 -7.31
N ALA A 20 -2.41 10.54 -7.60
CA ALA A 20 -1.64 9.86 -8.62
C ALA A 20 -2.35 8.58 -9.06
N GLU A 21 -1.85 7.97 -10.13
CA GLU A 21 -2.26 6.64 -10.51
C GLU A 21 -1.89 5.62 -9.43
N ILE A 22 -2.78 4.69 -9.12
CA ILE A 22 -2.53 3.61 -8.15
C ILE A 22 -2.00 2.35 -8.83
N VAL A 23 -0.96 1.77 -8.25
CA VAL A 23 -0.32 0.51 -8.68
C VAL A 23 -0.01 -0.33 -7.44
N GLY A 24 0.21 -1.63 -7.58
CA GLY A 24 0.62 -2.46 -6.45
C GLY A 24 0.11 -3.88 -6.49
N GLY A 25 -0.12 -4.46 -5.31
CA GLY A 25 -0.65 -5.81 -5.12
C GLY A 25 0.02 -6.54 -3.95
N CYS A 26 0.14 -7.85 -4.10
CA CYS A 26 0.75 -8.73 -3.10
C CYS A 26 2.26 -8.45 -2.96
N LEU A 27 2.70 -8.09 -1.75
CA LEU A 27 4.08 -7.69 -1.45
C LEU A 27 5.10 -8.77 -1.85
N SER A 28 4.85 -10.03 -1.46
CA SER A 28 5.72 -11.17 -1.79
C SER A 28 5.87 -11.37 -3.30
N ILE A 29 4.82 -11.15 -4.09
CA ILE A 29 4.88 -11.22 -5.55
C ILE A 29 5.68 -10.06 -6.13
N LEU A 30 5.42 -8.82 -5.69
CA LEU A 30 6.17 -7.65 -6.17
C LEU A 30 7.67 -7.77 -5.89
N VAL A 31 8.05 -8.30 -4.73
CA VAL A 31 9.46 -8.56 -4.39
C VAL A 31 10.06 -9.65 -5.29
N THR A 32 9.28 -10.67 -5.65
CA THR A 32 9.75 -11.77 -6.51
C THR A 32 10.00 -11.33 -7.95
N THR A 33 9.33 -10.29 -8.44
CA THR A 33 9.53 -9.79 -9.82
C THR A 33 10.64 -8.76 -9.95
N LEU A 34 11.28 -8.33 -8.86
CA LEU A 34 12.40 -7.38 -8.91
C LEU A 34 13.54 -7.91 -9.78
N GLY A 35 14.10 -7.04 -10.63
CA GLY A 35 15.14 -7.37 -11.60
C GLY A 35 14.65 -8.12 -12.85
N THR A 36 13.34 -8.35 -13.00
CA THR A 36 12.76 -8.99 -14.20
C THR A 36 12.08 -7.96 -15.13
N PRO A 37 11.74 -8.31 -16.38
CA PRO A 37 10.93 -7.45 -17.25
C PRO A 37 9.53 -7.11 -16.71
N TYR A 38 9.07 -7.81 -15.67
CA TYR A 38 7.79 -7.61 -15.01
C TYR A 38 7.91 -6.85 -13.68
N GLU A 39 9.08 -6.28 -13.42
CA GLU A 39 9.31 -5.42 -12.27
C GLU A 39 8.37 -4.21 -12.30
N ILE A 40 7.76 -3.89 -11.15
CA ILE A 40 6.82 -2.80 -11.02
C ILE A 40 7.51 -1.42 -11.14
N SER A 41 6.83 -0.50 -11.84
CA SER A 41 7.19 0.92 -11.88
C SER A 41 6.33 1.70 -10.89
N THR A 42 6.96 2.24 -9.84
CA THR A 42 6.26 2.88 -8.71
C THR A 42 6.46 4.39 -8.61
N ALA A 43 7.50 4.94 -9.26
CA ALA A 43 7.82 6.36 -9.19
C ALA A 43 6.64 7.23 -9.65
N GLY A 44 6.28 8.22 -8.84
CA GLY A 44 5.16 9.14 -9.06
C GLY A 44 3.77 8.50 -8.87
N LYS A 45 3.67 7.26 -8.39
CA LYS A 45 2.42 6.51 -8.20
C LYS A 45 2.01 6.42 -6.73
N ILE A 46 0.74 6.17 -6.46
CA ILE A 46 0.32 5.65 -5.15
C ILE A 46 0.57 4.14 -5.17
N LEU A 47 1.36 3.63 -4.23
CA LEU A 47 1.66 2.21 -4.11
C LEU A 47 0.67 1.56 -3.14
N PHE A 48 0.07 0.45 -3.55
CA PHE A 48 -0.77 -0.41 -2.71
C PHE A 48 -0.04 -1.71 -2.39
N LEU A 49 0.00 -2.10 -1.11
CA LEU A 49 0.61 -3.37 -0.68
C LEU A 49 -0.32 -4.15 0.24
N GLU A 50 -0.41 -5.46 0.02
CA GLU A 50 -1.12 -6.43 0.88
C GLU A 50 -0.36 -7.77 0.87
N ASP A 51 -0.66 -8.69 1.79
CA ASP A 51 -0.08 -10.04 1.79
C ASP A 51 -0.86 -11.00 2.71
N ILE A 52 -0.56 -12.31 2.66
CA ILE A 52 -1.18 -13.32 3.51
C ILE A 52 -0.19 -14.36 4.04
N GLY A 53 -0.30 -14.68 5.33
CA GLY A 53 0.43 -15.78 5.97
C GLY A 53 1.92 -15.50 6.18
N GLU A 54 2.36 -14.26 5.97
CA GLU A 54 3.75 -13.87 6.10
C GLU A 54 4.08 -13.41 7.52
N LYS A 55 5.07 -14.04 8.14
CA LYS A 55 5.52 -13.67 9.49
C LYS A 55 6.11 -12.25 9.50
N PRO A 56 6.01 -11.48 10.62
CA PRO A 56 6.50 -10.10 10.68
C PRO A 56 7.94 -9.89 10.17
N TYR A 57 8.88 -10.77 10.54
CA TYR A 57 10.27 -10.66 10.08
C TYR A 57 10.41 -10.80 8.54
N ARG A 58 9.51 -11.54 7.88
CA ARG A 58 9.51 -11.67 6.42
C ARG A 58 8.95 -10.42 5.77
N LEU A 59 7.88 -9.86 6.33
CA LEU A 59 7.31 -8.59 5.88
C LEU A 59 8.34 -7.46 5.99
N GLU A 60 9.03 -7.35 7.12
CA GLU A 60 10.10 -6.37 7.29
C GLU A 60 11.22 -6.56 6.26
N ARG A 61 11.68 -7.80 6.07
CA ARG A 61 12.71 -8.12 5.06
C ARG A 61 12.27 -7.73 3.66
N MET A 62 11.01 -8.01 3.30
CA MET A 62 10.45 -7.70 1.98
C MET A 62 10.27 -6.19 1.77
N LEU A 63 9.73 -5.46 2.76
CA LEU A 63 9.61 -4.01 2.70
C LEU A 63 10.98 -3.32 2.63
N THR A 64 11.95 -3.83 3.38
CA THR A 64 13.34 -3.34 3.34
C THR A 64 13.96 -3.61 1.97
N HIS A 65 13.75 -4.80 1.40
CA HIS A 65 14.24 -5.12 0.05
C HIS A 65 13.62 -4.19 -1.00
N LEU A 66 12.31 -3.95 -0.93
CA LEU A 66 11.59 -3.03 -1.83
C LEU A 66 12.13 -1.60 -1.71
N LYS A 67 12.46 -1.15 -0.48
CA LYS A 67 13.13 0.13 -0.22
C LYS A 67 14.51 0.17 -0.86
N MET A 68 15.35 -0.84 -0.64
CA MET A 68 16.71 -0.91 -1.17
C MET A 68 16.75 -1.03 -2.70
N ALA A 69 15.72 -1.61 -3.31
CA ALA A 69 15.54 -1.66 -4.76
C ALA A 69 15.02 -0.34 -5.35
N GLY A 70 14.86 0.72 -4.54
CA GLY A 70 14.40 2.04 -4.96
C GLY A 70 12.92 2.11 -5.32
N LYS A 71 12.13 1.06 -5.01
CA LYS A 71 10.70 1.02 -5.36
C LYS A 71 9.81 1.82 -4.43
N LEU A 72 10.36 2.30 -3.32
CA LEU A 72 9.71 3.28 -2.44
C LEU A 72 10.22 4.70 -2.70
N ASP A 73 11.21 4.87 -3.58
CA ASP A 73 11.77 6.17 -3.91
C ASP A 73 10.83 6.90 -4.88
N GLY A 74 10.46 8.13 -4.53
CA GLY A 74 9.63 8.98 -5.37
C GLY A 74 8.20 8.48 -5.56
N ILE A 75 7.69 7.54 -4.75
CA ILE A 75 6.25 7.25 -4.72
C ILE A 75 5.48 8.47 -4.18
N SER A 76 4.24 8.64 -4.64
CA SER A 76 3.37 9.74 -4.23
C SER A 76 2.65 9.43 -2.91
N GLY A 77 2.46 8.15 -2.57
CA GLY A 77 1.79 7.71 -1.34
C GLY A 77 1.79 6.20 -1.20
N LEU A 78 1.56 5.70 0.01
CA LEU A 78 1.49 4.28 0.32
C LEU A 78 0.14 3.94 0.98
N VAL A 79 -0.56 2.96 0.42
CA VAL A 79 -1.77 2.37 0.99
C VAL A 79 -1.50 0.92 1.35
N LEU A 80 -1.79 0.55 2.60
CA LEU A 80 -1.65 -0.82 3.08
C LEU A 80 -3.04 -1.46 3.18
N GLY A 81 -3.19 -2.56 2.44
CA GLY A 81 -4.40 -3.38 2.43
C GLY A 81 -4.45 -4.37 3.60
N SER A 82 -5.07 -5.50 3.34
CA SER A 82 -5.21 -6.59 4.31
C SER A 82 -3.92 -7.40 4.41
N PHE A 83 -3.33 -7.46 5.61
CA PHE A 83 -2.23 -8.38 5.94
C PHE A 83 -2.75 -9.51 6.82
N ILE A 84 -3.32 -10.54 6.19
CA ILE A 84 -4.06 -11.60 6.89
C ILE A 84 -3.11 -12.68 7.39
N ASN A 85 -3.30 -13.15 8.63
CA ASN A 85 -2.44 -14.15 9.26
C ASN A 85 -0.95 -13.75 9.26
N CYS A 86 -0.70 -12.45 9.31
CA CYS A 86 0.64 -11.84 9.25
C CYS A 86 1.16 -11.44 10.65
N GLU A 87 0.42 -11.80 11.70
CA GLU A 87 0.82 -11.56 13.08
C GLU A 87 1.89 -12.57 13.53
N GLY A 88 2.73 -12.16 14.47
CA GLY A 88 3.77 -12.99 15.04
C GLY A 88 3.52 -13.27 16.52
N GLU A 89 4.19 -14.30 17.04
CA GLU A 89 4.17 -14.64 18.48
C GLU A 89 5.06 -13.70 19.33
N GLY A 90 5.84 -12.81 18.69
CA GLY A 90 6.76 -11.88 19.35
C GLY A 90 6.18 -10.48 19.56
N GLU A 91 6.92 -9.64 20.29
CA GLU A 91 6.47 -8.27 20.65
C GLU A 91 6.38 -7.31 19.46
N ARG A 92 7.12 -7.57 18.37
CA ARG A 92 7.20 -6.68 17.21
C ARG A 92 6.29 -7.19 16.09
N GLY A 93 5.17 -6.49 15.90
CA GLY A 93 4.18 -6.78 14.87
C GLY A 93 4.36 -5.96 13.60
N LEU A 94 3.45 -6.16 12.65
CA LEU A 94 3.42 -5.44 11.38
C LEU A 94 3.30 -3.91 11.59
N ARG A 95 2.50 -3.50 12.57
CA ARG A 95 2.28 -2.08 12.87
C ARG A 95 3.57 -1.37 13.25
N GLU A 96 4.38 -1.96 14.13
CA GLU A 96 5.66 -1.41 14.57
C GLU A 96 6.65 -1.33 13.39
N ILE A 97 6.69 -2.37 12.55
CA ILE A 97 7.52 -2.41 11.34
C ILE A 97 7.16 -1.26 10.40
N ILE A 98 5.88 -1.03 10.12
CA ILE A 98 5.42 0.08 9.27
C ILE A 98 5.80 1.42 9.90
N GLN A 99 5.50 1.60 11.18
CA GLN A 99 5.78 2.84 11.90
C GLN A 99 7.28 3.21 11.87
N GLU A 100 8.17 2.22 11.96
CA GLU A 100 9.61 2.43 11.93
C GLU A 100 10.14 2.68 10.51
N LEU A 101 9.77 1.83 9.55
CA LEU A 101 10.27 1.93 8.16
C LEU A 101 9.84 3.22 7.46
N PHE A 102 8.64 3.71 7.78
CA PHE A 102 8.03 4.87 7.14
C PHE A 102 7.97 6.11 8.03
N ARG A 103 8.62 6.10 9.20
CA ARG A 103 8.63 7.23 10.15
C ARG A 103 8.96 8.57 9.50
N GLU A 104 9.90 8.57 8.57
CA GLU A 104 10.42 9.78 7.90
C GLU A 104 9.95 9.87 6.44
N ALA A 105 8.96 9.07 6.04
CA ALA A 105 8.48 9.12 4.67
C ALA A 105 7.90 10.52 4.35
N PRO A 106 8.25 11.10 3.19
CA PRO A 106 7.77 12.41 2.76
C PRO A 106 6.38 12.38 2.11
N TYR A 107 5.75 11.21 2.09
CA TYR A 107 4.45 10.94 1.45
C TYR A 107 3.46 10.35 2.47
N PRO A 108 2.13 10.46 2.22
CA PRO A 108 1.13 9.87 3.10
C PRO A 108 1.22 8.34 3.13
N VAL A 109 1.04 7.76 4.32
CA VAL A 109 1.06 6.31 4.57
C VAL A 109 -0.14 5.96 5.43
N VAL A 110 -1.04 5.15 4.90
CA VAL A 110 -2.31 4.79 5.53
C VAL A 110 -2.59 3.30 5.37
N SER A 111 -3.06 2.64 6.43
CA SER A 111 -3.44 1.22 6.41
C SER A 111 -4.93 1.02 6.60
N GLY A 112 -5.38 -0.23 6.43
CA GLY A 112 -6.76 -0.62 6.71
C GLY A 112 -7.69 -0.46 5.51
N LEU A 113 -7.15 -0.54 4.29
CA LEU A 113 -8.01 -0.77 3.13
C LEU A 113 -8.44 -2.24 3.12
N ASP A 114 -9.75 -2.50 3.11
CA ASP A 114 -10.35 -3.83 3.00
C ASP A 114 -10.16 -4.44 1.59
N ALA A 115 -8.93 -4.45 1.06
CA ALA A 115 -8.54 -5.05 -0.22
C ALA A 115 -7.37 -6.01 0.00
N GLY A 116 -7.38 -7.15 -0.70
CA GLY A 116 -6.43 -8.24 -0.52
C GLY A 116 -7.09 -9.51 0.02
N HIS A 117 -6.38 -10.27 0.84
CA HIS A 117 -6.81 -11.59 1.29
C HIS A 117 -7.81 -11.65 2.46
N GLY A 118 -8.44 -10.53 2.84
CA GLY A 118 -9.42 -10.47 3.94
C GLY A 118 -10.79 -11.06 3.59
N GLU A 119 -11.68 -11.17 4.59
CA GLU A 119 -13.09 -11.57 4.36
C GLU A 119 -13.80 -10.60 3.40
N LYS A 120 -13.48 -9.32 3.52
CA LYS A 120 -13.82 -8.31 2.54
C LYS A 120 -12.62 -8.12 1.60
N ASN A 121 -12.86 -8.31 0.32
CA ASN A 121 -11.90 -8.04 -0.73
C ASN A 121 -12.50 -7.02 -1.71
N LEU A 122 -12.34 -5.74 -1.39
CA LEU A 122 -12.77 -4.64 -2.23
C LEU A 122 -11.97 -4.66 -3.54
N LEU A 123 -12.69 -4.50 -4.64
CA LEU A 123 -12.07 -4.34 -5.94
C LEU A 123 -11.35 -2.99 -5.99
N LEU A 124 -10.03 -3.04 -6.07
CA LEU A 124 -9.17 -1.88 -6.26
C LEU A 124 -8.70 -1.83 -7.73
N PRO A 125 -9.17 -0.87 -8.55
CA PRO A 125 -8.68 -0.74 -9.91
C PRO A 125 -7.23 -0.20 -9.90
N PHE A 126 -6.32 -0.88 -10.59
CA PHE A 126 -4.98 -0.35 -10.86
C PHE A 126 -4.93 0.40 -12.18
N GLY A 127 -3.98 1.34 -12.31
CA GLY A 127 -3.81 2.13 -13.52
C GLY A 127 -4.76 3.33 -13.63
N VAL A 128 -5.49 3.66 -12.56
CA VAL A 128 -6.38 4.83 -12.50
C VAL A 128 -5.94 5.83 -11.43
N LYS A 129 -6.25 7.10 -11.64
CA LYS A 129 -6.00 8.18 -10.68
C LYS A 129 -6.86 8.03 -9.42
N MET A 130 -6.17 8.06 -8.29
CA MET A 130 -6.70 8.05 -6.95
C MET A 130 -6.17 9.24 -6.17
N ARG A 131 -6.97 9.74 -5.23
CA ARG A 131 -6.54 10.69 -4.20
C ARG A 131 -6.48 10.00 -2.85
N LEU A 132 -5.28 9.95 -2.26
CA LEU A 132 -5.03 9.51 -0.90
C LEU A 132 -4.92 10.73 0.03
N ASP A 133 -5.76 10.77 1.04
CA ASP A 133 -5.75 11.76 2.11
C ASP A 133 -5.30 11.10 3.41
N GLY A 134 -4.03 11.24 3.75
CA GLY A 134 -3.46 10.73 4.99
C GLY A 134 -4.00 11.46 6.22
N ASN A 135 -4.43 12.71 6.10
CA ASN A 135 -4.94 13.47 7.25
C ASN A 135 -6.31 12.96 7.71
N GLY A 136 -7.15 12.52 6.77
CA GLY A 136 -8.48 11.98 7.03
C GLY A 136 -8.59 10.46 6.90
N GLY A 137 -7.51 9.77 6.52
CA GLY A 137 -7.49 8.34 6.26
C GLY A 137 -8.46 7.94 5.14
N MET A 138 -8.43 8.63 4.00
CA MET A 138 -9.41 8.41 2.91
C MET A 138 -8.73 8.18 1.57
N LEU A 139 -9.20 7.19 0.81
CA LEU A 139 -8.81 6.92 -0.58
C LEU A 139 -10.01 7.12 -1.49
N SER A 140 -9.86 7.88 -2.57
CA SER A 140 -10.98 8.24 -3.44
C SER A 140 -10.60 8.22 -4.91
N LEU A 141 -11.47 7.62 -5.72
CA LEU A 141 -11.35 7.53 -7.16
C LEU A 141 -11.56 8.91 -7.81
N GLN A 142 -10.62 9.34 -8.66
CA GLN A 142 -10.68 10.63 -9.34
C GLN A 142 -11.18 10.53 -10.78
N GLU A 143 -11.15 9.34 -11.39
CA GLU A 143 -11.57 9.10 -12.76
C GLU A 143 -12.36 7.79 -12.91
N SER A 144 -13.11 7.62 -14.00
CA SER A 144 -13.81 6.36 -14.23
C SER A 144 -12.82 5.26 -14.63
N PRO A 145 -12.83 4.07 -14.00
CA PRO A 145 -12.05 2.92 -14.48
C PRO A 145 -12.66 2.28 -15.75
N LEU A 146 -13.87 2.69 -16.11
CA LEU A 146 -14.55 2.31 -17.34
C LEU A 146 -14.50 3.53 -18.27
N ALA A 147 -13.50 3.56 -19.16
CA ALA A 147 -13.44 4.48 -20.29
C ALA A 147 -14.23 3.89 -21.47
#